data_AF-A0A1D6KSE1-F1
#
_entry.id   AF-A0A1D6KSE1-F1
#
_cell.length_a   1.000
_cell.length_b   1.000
_cell.length_c   1.000
_cell.angle_alpha   90.00
_cell.angle_beta   90.00
_cell.angle_gamma   90.00
#
_symmetry.space_group_name_H-M   'P 1'
#
loop_
_entity.id
_entity.type
_entity.pdbx_description
1 polymer ?
#
loop_
_entity_poly.entity_id
_entity_poly.type
_entity_poly.pdbx_seq_one_letter_code
_entity_poly.pdbx_strand_id
1 'polypeptide(L)'
;MDSIGDSLDLVPIAAFYGRGKRTGVFGSFLLACYDEQNEEYQTICNIGTGFSEQQLEERSASLRSKVIEKPKAYYRFGDTMNPDVWFEPSEVWEVKAADLSISPVHRAANGIVDPNKGISLRFPRLLRLRDDKSPEQATTSDQVADMYRSQKINHGYNQEDEDDD
;
A
#
# COMPACT_ATOMS: atom_id res chain seq x y z
N MET A 1 -12.80 -20.83 -8.96
CA MET A 1 -13.05 -19.99 -7.77
C MET A 1 -12.02 -18.90 -7.81
N ASP A 2 -12.43 -17.65 -8.03
CA ASP A 2 -11.51 -16.53 -7.86
C ASP A 2 -11.03 -16.60 -6.42
N SER A 3 -9.74 -16.87 -6.21
CA SER A 3 -9.16 -16.54 -4.92
C SER A 3 -9.33 -15.02 -4.79
N ILE A 4 -10.31 -14.62 -3.98
CA ILE A 4 -10.36 -13.29 -3.41
C ILE A 4 -9.13 -13.26 -2.51
N GLY A 5 -7.96 -13.01 -3.11
CA GLY A 5 -6.81 -12.48 -2.38
C GLY A 5 -7.32 -11.20 -1.73
N ASP A 6 -7.29 -11.19 -0.41
CA ASP A 6 -7.81 -10.11 0.42
C ASP A 6 -7.31 -8.76 -0.12
N SER A 7 -8.25 -7.83 -0.35
CA SER A 7 -7.91 -6.45 -0.66
C SER A 7 -7.61 -5.66 0.61
N LEU A 8 -6.81 -4.62 0.47
CA LEU A 8 -6.45 -3.71 1.54
C LEU A 8 -6.93 -2.31 1.21
N ASP A 9 -7.47 -1.61 2.19
CA ASP A 9 -7.82 -0.20 2.08
C ASP A 9 -6.62 0.63 2.54
N LEU A 10 -6.00 1.39 1.63
CA LEU A 10 -4.71 2.04 1.86
C LEU A 10 -4.75 3.53 1.52
N VAL A 11 -3.90 4.30 2.19
CA VAL A 11 -3.87 5.77 2.07
C VAL A 11 -2.70 6.19 1.18
N PRO A 12 -2.92 6.96 0.10
CA PRO A 12 -1.85 7.59 -0.66
C PRO A 12 -1.23 8.74 0.14
N ILE A 13 0.05 8.63 0.48
CA ILE A 13 0.78 9.63 1.27
C ILE A 13 1.90 10.33 0.51
N ALA A 14 2.28 9.80 -0.66
CA ALA A 14 3.29 10.40 -1.54
C ALA A 14 3.10 9.94 -3.00
N ALA A 15 3.77 10.59 -3.94
CA ALA A 15 3.80 10.15 -5.33
C ALA A 15 5.12 10.43 -6.04
N PHE A 16 5.26 9.81 -7.20
CA PHE A 16 6.36 9.98 -8.13
C PHE A 16 5.82 10.48 -9.47
N TYR A 17 6.47 11.46 -10.08
CA TYR A 17 6.06 11.99 -11.37
C TYR A 17 6.16 10.94 -12.47
N GLY A 18 5.12 10.89 -13.31
CA GLY A 18 5.11 10.01 -14.45
C GLY A 18 6.14 10.44 -15.50
N ARG A 19 6.65 9.44 -16.23
CA ARG A 19 7.62 9.62 -17.30
C ARG A 19 7.04 9.11 -18.62
N GLY A 20 7.56 9.59 -19.75
CA GLY A 20 7.11 9.16 -21.08
C GLY A 20 5.62 9.48 -21.31
N LYS A 21 4.80 8.46 -21.60
CA LYS A 21 3.36 8.63 -21.82
C LYS A 21 2.59 9.16 -20.62
N ARG A 22 3.14 9.06 -19.40
CA ARG A 22 2.53 9.55 -18.15
C ARG A 22 3.10 10.91 -17.70
N THR A 23 3.81 11.62 -18.59
CA THR A 23 4.28 12.98 -18.27
C THR A 23 3.08 13.89 -18.01
N GLY A 24 3.15 14.72 -16.97
CA GLY A 24 2.05 15.63 -16.59
C GLY A 24 1.09 15.07 -15.53
N VAL A 25 1.20 13.79 -15.17
CA VAL A 25 0.48 13.14 -14.06
C VAL A 25 1.46 12.51 -13.07
N PHE A 26 0.97 12.04 -11.93
CA PHE A 26 1.74 11.15 -11.08
C PHE A 26 1.76 9.75 -11.72
N GLY A 27 2.94 9.16 -11.87
CA GLY A 27 3.13 7.87 -12.51
C GLY A 27 2.89 6.70 -11.57
N SER A 28 3.12 6.91 -10.28
CA SER A 28 2.92 5.94 -9.22
C SER A 28 2.75 6.64 -7.86
N PHE A 29 2.08 5.95 -6.93
CA PHE A 29 1.71 6.47 -5.62
C PHE A 29 2.26 5.58 -4.51
N LEU A 30 2.81 6.19 -3.47
CA LEU A 30 3.23 5.52 -2.26
C LEU A 30 2.04 5.41 -1.31
N LEU A 31 1.66 4.18 -1.00
CA LEU A 31 0.52 3.89 -0.13
C LEU A 31 0.97 3.43 1.25
N ALA A 32 0.14 3.71 2.24
CA ALA A 32 0.34 3.34 3.63
C ALA A 32 -0.89 2.67 4.25
N CYS A 33 -0.63 1.77 5.19
CA CYS A 33 -1.60 1.28 6.18
C CYS A 33 -1.55 2.16 7.43
N TYR A 34 -2.52 2.01 8.33
CA TYR A 34 -2.62 2.80 9.54
C TYR A 34 -2.19 2.00 10.78
N ASP A 35 -1.30 2.55 11.59
CA ASP A 35 -0.94 2.00 12.89
C ASP A 35 -1.74 2.72 13.96
N GLU A 36 -2.79 2.07 14.46
CA GLU A 36 -3.68 2.64 15.49
C GLU A 36 -2.96 2.85 16.83
N GLN A 37 -1.93 2.06 17.14
CA GLN A 37 -1.24 2.15 18.42
C GLN A 37 -0.35 3.40 18.51
N ASN A 38 0.32 3.74 17.40
CA ASN A 38 1.22 4.90 17.34
C ASN A 38 0.61 6.10 16.61
N GLU A 39 -0.60 5.95 16.06
CA GLU A 39 -1.29 6.93 15.21
C GLU A 39 -0.46 7.34 13.98
N GLU A 40 0.13 6.35 13.31
CA GLU A 40 1.10 6.55 12.23
C GLU A 40 0.66 5.95 10.90
N TYR A 41 1.09 6.55 9.78
CA TYR A 41 0.93 5.96 8.45
C TYR A 41 2.20 5.25 8.02
N GLN A 42 2.11 3.92 7.88
CA GLN A 42 3.25 3.07 7.57
C GLN A 42 3.21 2.60 6.12
N THR A 43 4.23 2.94 5.34
CA THR A 43 4.30 2.58 3.92
C THR A 43 4.25 1.07 3.72
N ILE A 44 3.47 0.64 2.73
CA ILE A 44 3.28 -0.79 2.41
C ILE A 44 3.53 -1.11 0.93
N CYS A 45 3.29 -0.19 0.00
CA CYS A 45 3.59 -0.43 -1.40
C CYS A 45 3.73 0.87 -2.20
N ASN A 46 4.38 0.76 -3.36
CA ASN A 46 4.29 1.76 -4.42
C ASN A 46 3.45 1.17 -5.56
N ILE A 47 2.40 1.89 -5.99
CA ILE A 47 1.45 1.42 -6.99
C ILE A 47 1.42 2.32 -8.21
N GLY A 48 1.54 1.72 -9.40
CA GLY A 48 1.38 2.41 -10.70
C GLY A 48 0.42 1.69 -11.64
N THR A 49 -0.31 0.70 -11.13
CA THR A 49 -1.11 -0.28 -11.87
C THR A 49 -2.53 -0.37 -11.34
N GLY A 50 -3.49 -0.72 -12.20
CA GLY A 50 -4.92 -0.77 -11.85
C GLY A 50 -5.68 0.54 -12.11
N PHE A 51 -5.02 1.55 -12.68
CA PHE A 51 -5.65 2.81 -13.08
C PHE A 51 -5.96 2.79 -14.58
N SER A 52 -7.16 3.20 -14.96
CA SER A 52 -7.40 3.73 -16.31
C SER A 52 -6.65 5.06 -16.49
N GLU A 53 -6.46 5.51 -17.73
CA GLU A 53 -5.82 6.81 -18.00
C GLU A 53 -6.61 7.95 -17.35
N GLN A 54 -7.94 7.94 -17.48
CA GLN A 54 -8.83 8.90 -16.84
C GLN A 54 -8.69 8.89 -15.31
N GLN A 55 -8.68 7.71 -14.68
CA GLN A 55 -8.52 7.61 -13.22
C GLN A 55 -7.18 8.19 -12.78
N LEU A 56 -6.11 7.95 -13.55
CA LEU A 56 -4.78 8.46 -13.22
C LEU A 56 -4.73 10.00 -13.28
N GLU A 57 -5.39 10.60 -14.27
CA GLU A 57 -5.54 12.04 -14.41
C GLU A 57 -6.35 12.64 -13.25
N GLU A 58 -7.52 12.07 -12.95
CA GLU A 58 -8.40 12.52 -11.88
C GLU A 58 -7.72 12.42 -10.50
N ARG A 59 -7.05 11.30 -10.20
CA ARG A 59 -6.31 11.13 -8.94
C ARG A 59 -5.13 12.08 -8.84
N SER A 60 -4.42 12.30 -9.94
CA SER A 60 -3.34 13.28 -9.97
C SER A 60 -3.85 14.69 -9.73
N ALA A 61 -4.96 15.09 -10.35
CA ALA A 61 -5.58 16.40 -10.12
C ALA A 61 -6.06 16.56 -8.68
N SER A 62 -6.75 15.55 -8.13
CA SER A 62 -7.23 15.56 -6.74
C SER A 62 -6.08 15.72 -5.74
N LEU A 63 -5.07 14.85 -5.81
CA LEU A 63 -3.95 14.84 -4.86
C LEU A 63 -2.98 16.01 -5.04
N ARG A 64 -2.91 16.63 -6.23
CA ARG A 64 -2.13 17.88 -6.42
C ARG A 64 -2.57 18.98 -5.45
N SER A 65 -3.86 19.07 -5.14
CA SER A 65 -4.39 20.04 -4.17
C SER A 65 -4.02 19.72 -2.71
N LYS A 66 -3.48 18.53 -2.46
CA LYS A 66 -3.13 17.99 -1.14
C LYS A 66 -1.62 17.92 -0.92
N VAL A 67 -0.83 18.44 -1.86
CA VAL A 67 0.64 18.39 -1.77
C VAL A 67 1.13 19.21 -0.57
N ILE A 68 2.04 18.60 0.18
CA ILE A 68 2.76 19.22 1.29
C ILE A 68 4.26 19.24 1.00
N GLU A 69 4.97 20.24 1.55
CA GLU A 69 6.39 20.44 1.30
C GLU A 69 7.27 19.30 1.86
N LYS A 70 6.87 18.74 3.01
CA LYS A 70 7.65 17.75 3.77
C LYS A 70 6.73 16.66 4.32
N PRO A 71 7.23 15.42 4.48
CA PRO A 71 6.46 14.36 5.11
C PRO A 71 6.07 14.74 6.53
N LYS A 72 4.90 14.27 6.97
CA LYS A 72 4.46 14.44 8.35
C LYS A 72 5.33 13.61 9.29
N ALA A 73 5.48 14.09 10.53
CA ALA A 73 6.28 13.40 11.55
C ALA A 73 5.74 12.00 11.90
N TYR A 74 4.45 11.75 11.66
CA TYR A 74 3.78 10.45 11.86
C TYR A 74 3.78 9.56 10.60
N TYR A 75 4.54 9.92 9.56
CA TYR A 75 4.77 9.02 8.43
C TYR A 75 5.98 8.11 8.71
N ARG A 76 5.84 6.82 8.38
CA ARG A 76 6.89 5.82 8.48
C ARG A 76 7.18 5.23 7.10
N PHE A 77 8.33 5.60 6.56
CA PHE A 77 8.78 5.20 5.23
C PHE A 77 10.25 4.78 5.26
N GLY A 78 10.70 4.08 4.23
CA GLY A 78 12.09 3.64 4.13
C GLY A 78 13.03 4.79 3.77
N ASP A 79 14.24 4.83 4.34
CA ASP A 79 15.19 5.94 4.17
C ASP A 79 15.68 6.12 2.72
N THR A 80 15.60 5.06 1.91
CA THR A 80 15.98 5.08 0.49
C THR A 80 14.84 5.55 -0.42
N MET A 81 13.66 5.79 0.14
CA MET A 81 12.49 6.22 -0.60
C MET A 81 12.53 7.74 -0.78
N ASN A 82 12.54 8.16 -2.04
CA ASN A 82 12.59 9.57 -2.43
C ASN A 82 11.38 9.92 -3.31
N PRO A 83 10.16 10.06 -2.75
CA PRO A 83 9.01 10.54 -3.49
C PRO A 83 9.25 11.97 -3.99
N ASP A 84 8.67 12.29 -5.14
CA ASP A 84 8.76 13.64 -5.70
C ASP A 84 7.85 14.62 -4.96
N VAL A 85 6.73 14.13 -4.43
CA VAL A 85 5.78 14.91 -3.63
C VAL A 85 5.21 14.10 -2.48
N TRP A 86 4.82 14.79 -1.42
CA TRP A 86 4.11 14.25 -0.25
C TRP A 86 2.69 14.81 -0.22
N PHE A 87 1.74 14.09 0.39
CA PHE A 87 0.35 14.51 0.50
C PHE A 87 -0.12 14.60 1.96
N GLU A 88 -1.12 15.44 2.22
CA GLU A 88 -2.01 15.25 3.37
C GLU A 88 -2.85 13.96 3.19
N PRO A 89 -3.03 13.13 4.23
CA PRO A 89 -3.93 11.98 4.18
C PRO A 89 -5.35 12.47 3.89
N SER A 90 -5.96 11.99 2.81
CA SER A 90 -7.27 12.51 2.39
C SER A 90 -8.12 11.55 1.57
N GLU A 91 -7.53 10.50 1.01
CA GLU A 91 -8.23 9.48 0.24
C GLU A 91 -7.91 8.09 0.81
N VAL A 92 -8.79 7.12 0.57
CA VAL A 92 -8.55 5.71 0.87
C VAL A 92 -8.83 4.91 -0.39
N TRP A 93 -7.91 4.02 -0.76
CA TRP A 93 -7.95 3.24 -1.99
C TRP A 93 -7.96 1.75 -1.67
N GLU A 94 -8.92 1.03 -2.23
CA GLU A 94 -8.95 -0.42 -2.15
C GLU A 94 -7.98 -1.01 -3.17
N VAL A 95 -7.01 -1.78 -2.68
CA VAL A 95 -5.90 -2.35 -3.45
C VAL A 95 -5.90 -3.85 -3.29
N LYS A 96 -5.87 -4.56 -4.43
CA LYS A 96 -5.69 -6.01 -4.44
C LYS A 96 -4.23 -6.35 -4.67
N ALA A 97 -3.75 -7.38 -3.98
CA ALA A 97 -2.42 -7.96 -4.19
C ALA A 97 -2.54 -9.46 -4.46
N ALA A 98 -1.49 -10.04 -5.04
CA ALA A 98 -1.40 -11.50 -5.18
C ALA A 98 -0.99 -12.15 -3.86
N ASP A 99 -0.03 -11.55 -3.17
CA ASP A 99 0.49 -11.99 -1.88
C ASP A 99 1.14 -10.82 -1.12
N LEU A 100 1.42 -11.04 0.16
CA LEU A 100 2.17 -10.20 1.08
C LEU A 100 3.57 -10.81 1.30
N SER A 101 4.58 -9.96 1.41
CA SER A 101 5.99 -10.36 1.56
C SER A 101 6.71 -9.52 2.61
N ILE A 102 7.76 -10.07 3.22
CA ILE A 102 8.63 -9.29 4.11
C ILE A 102 9.43 -8.29 3.27
N SER A 103 9.43 -7.04 3.69
CA SER A 103 10.05 -5.93 3.00
C SER A 103 11.15 -5.27 3.84
N PRO A 104 12.38 -5.13 3.31
CA PRO A 104 13.41 -4.34 3.98
C PRO A 104 13.18 -2.81 3.85
N VAL A 105 12.32 -2.38 2.92
CA VAL A 105 12.12 -0.96 2.57
C VAL A 105 10.85 -0.41 3.19
N HIS A 106 9.75 -1.16 3.11
CA HIS A 106 8.46 -0.75 3.66
C HIS A 106 8.42 -0.94 5.18
N ARG A 107 7.53 -0.20 5.85
CA ARG A 107 7.48 -0.10 7.31
C ARG A 107 6.17 -0.62 7.92
N ALA A 108 5.18 -0.96 7.09
CA ALA A 108 3.94 -1.59 7.54
C ALA A 108 4.22 -2.81 8.41
N ALA A 109 3.61 -2.86 9.60
CA ALA A 109 3.75 -3.97 10.55
C ALA A 109 5.19 -4.29 10.97
N ASN A 110 6.11 -3.32 10.88
CA ASN A 110 7.49 -3.49 11.35
C ASN A 110 7.47 -3.78 12.86
N GLY A 111 8.23 -4.78 13.30
CA GLY A 111 8.27 -5.22 14.70
C GLY A 111 7.15 -6.20 15.09
N ILE A 112 6.12 -6.39 14.25
CA ILE A 112 4.99 -7.30 14.54
C ILE A 112 5.25 -8.70 13.98
N VAL A 113 5.76 -8.78 12.75
CA VAL A 113 6.04 -10.05 12.06
C VAL A 113 7.53 -10.34 11.96
N ASP A 114 8.34 -9.32 11.70
CA ASP A 114 9.80 -9.37 11.70
C ASP A 114 10.31 -8.22 12.57
N PRO A 115 11.34 -8.43 13.41
CA PRO A 115 11.81 -7.42 14.36
C PRO A 115 12.40 -6.17 13.72
N ASN A 116 12.80 -6.21 12.43
CA ASN A 116 13.46 -5.08 11.76
C ASN A 116 12.85 -4.74 10.40
N LYS A 117 11.98 -5.59 9.84
CA LYS A 117 11.43 -5.45 8.49
C LYS A 117 9.93 -5.25 8.54
N GLY A 118 9.40 -4.49 7.59
CA GLY A 118 7.96 -4.34 7.40
C GLY A 118 7.42 -5.39 6.42
N ILE A 119 6.18 -5.17 5.99
CA ILE A 119 5.48 -5.98 5.00
C ILE A 119 5.23 -5.13 3.74
N SER A 120 5.24 -5.79 2.58
CA SER A 120 4.90 -5.19 1.29
C SER A 120 3.97 -6.07 0.48
N LEU A 121 3.19 -5.43 -0.39
CA LEU A 121 2.32 -6.10 -1.34
C LEU A 121 3.05 -6.52 -2.60
N ARG A 122 2.76 -7.73 -3.11
CA ARG A 122 3.22 -8.19 -4.43
C ARG A 122 2.12 -8.04 -5.47
N PHE A 123 2.52 -7.46 -6.61
CA PHE A 123 1.62 -7.12 -7.72
C PHE A 123 0.38 -6.30 -7.31
N PRO A 124 0.54 -5.21 -6.52
CA PRO A 124 -0.59 -4.39 -6.10
C PRO A 124 -1.28 -3.75 -7.31
N ARG A 125 -2.61 -3.72 -7.30
CA ARG A 125 -3.45 -3.06 -8.30
C ARG A 125 -4.60 -2.33 -7.63
N LEU A 126 -4.84 -1.09 -8.04
CA LEU A 126 -6.03 -0.35 -7.61
C LEU A 126 -7.26 -1.13 -8.07
N LEU A 127 -8.21 -1.35 -7.15
CA LEU A 127 -9.54 -1.82 -7.48
C LEU A 127 -10.51 -0.65 -7.59
N ARG A 128 -10.60 0.16 -6.54
CA ARG A 128 -11.51 1.30 -6.46
C ARG A 128 -11.09 2.28 -5.38
N LEU A 129 -11.73 3.43 -5.38
CA LEU A 129 -11.64 4.39 -4.28
C LEU A 129 -12.67 4.03 -3.20
N ARG A 130 -12.38 4.44 -1.97
CA ARG A 130 -13.21 4.23 -0.78
C ARG A 130 -13.63 5.58 -0.22
N ASP A 131 -14.55 6.23 -0.92
CA ASP A 131 -15.13 7.51 -0.51
C ASP A 131 -15.99 7.37 0.77
N ASP A 132 -16.27 6.13 1.18
CA ASP A 132 -16.95 5.73 2.41
C ASP A 132 -16.01 5.58 3.63
N LYS A 133 -14.70 5.80 3.47
CA LYS A 133 -13.70 5.66 4.53
C LYS A 133 -12.85 6.91 4.70
N SER A 134 -12.60 7.29 5.96
CA SER A 134 -11.53 8.24 6.29
C SER A 134 -10.16 7.54 6.32
N PRO A 135 -9.05 8.28 6.17
CA PRO A 135 -7.70 7.74 6.26
C PRO A 135 -7.41 6.89 7.51
N GLU A 136 -7.97 7.26 8.66
CA GLU A 136 -7.83 6.53 9.94
C GLU A 136 -8.61 5.20 9.95
N GLN A 137 -9.53 4.98 8.99
CA GLN A 137 -10.28 3.73 8.79
C GLN A 137 -9.65 2.80 7.73
N ALA A 138 -8.44 3.12 7.29
CA ALA A 138 -7.63 2.27 6.43
C ALA A 138 -7.30 0.94 7.12
N THR A 139 -6.88 -0.05 6.34
CA THR A 139 -6.39 -1.33 6.87
C THR A 139 -5.25 -1.07 7.85
N THR A 140 -5.33 -1.73 9.01
CA THR A 140 -4.41 -1.48 10.11
C THR A 140 -3.12 -2.32 9.99
N SER A 141 -2.04 -1.90 10.64
CA SER A 141 -0.79 -2.67 10.68
C SER A 141 -0.96 -4.07 11.29
N ASP A 142 -1.83 -4.23 12.29
CA ASP A 142 -2.18 -5.54 12.86
C ASP A 142 -2.93 -6.41 11.85
N GLN A 143 -3.90 -5.84 11.12
CA GLN A 143 -4.59 -6.55 10.05
C GLN A 143 -3.63 -7.00 8.95
N VAL A 144 -2.66 -6.16 8.55
CA VAL A 144 -1.61 -6.52 7.59
C VAL A 144 -0.77 -7.69 8.11
N ALA A 145 -0.40 -7.69 9.39
CA ALA A 145 0.35 -8.78 10.01
C ALA A 145 -0.43 -10.10 10.01
N ASP A 146 -1.71 -10.05 10.34
CA ASP A 146 -2.58 -11.23 10.39
C ASP A 146 -2.84 -11.82 8.99
N MET A 147 -3.05 -10.95 7.99
CA MET A 147 -3.14 -11.37 6.58
C MET A 147 -1.87 -12.09 6.13
N TYR A 148 -0.69 -11.57 6.47
CA TYR A 148 0.58 -12.21 6.12
C TYR A 148 0.77 -13.58 6.80
N ARG A 149 0.43 -13.70 8.08
CA ARG A 149 0.50 -14.98 8.82
C ARG A 149 -0.46 -16.02 8.22
N SER A 150 -1.68 -15.59 7.90
CA SER A 150 -2.71 -16.45 7.30
C SER A 150 -2.31 -16.95 5.92
N GLN A 151 -1.68 -16.09 5.11
CA GLN A 151 -1.14 -16.47 3.82
C GLN A 151 -0.09 -17.59 3.93
N LYS A 152 0.84 -17.49 4.90
CA LYS A 152 1.88 -18.51 5.11
C LYS A 152 1.29 -19.88 5.43
N ILE A 153 0.26 -19.91 6.26
CA ILE A 153 -0.44 -21.15 6.63
C ILE A 153 -1.03 -21.79 5.36
N ASN A 154 -1.73 -21.01 4.54
CA ASN A 154 -2.35 -21.52 3.31
C ASN A 154 -1.34 -22.00 2.26
N HIS A 155 -0.16 -21.37 2.16
CA HIS A 155 0.92 -21.85 1.27
C HIS A 155 1.60 -23.11 1.81
N GLY A 156 1.66 -23.30 3.14
CA GLY A 156 2.20 -24.51 3.76
C GLY A 156 1.31 -25.73 3.51
N TYR A 157 -0.01 -25.58 3.66
CA TYR A 157 -0.97 -26.66 3.37
C TYR A 157 -0.94 -27.11 1.89
N ASN A 158 -0.86 -26.15 0.95
CA ASN A 158 -0.81 -26.49 -0.48
C ASN A 158 0.51 -27.17 -0.91
N GLN A 159 1.56 -27.14 -0.09
CA GLN A 159 2.85 -27.77 -0.40
C GLN A 159 2.92 -29.22 0.08
N GLU A 160 2.17 -29.59 1.12
CA GLU A 160 2.13 -30.99 1.62
C GLU A 160 1.23 -31.91 0.77
N ASP A 161 0.31 -31.34 -0.02
CA ASP A 161 -0.61 -32.09 -0.89
C ASP A 161 -0.06 -32.36 -2.32
N GLU A 162 1.12 -31.82 -2.68
CA GLU A 162 1.75 -32.02 -4.01
C GLU A 162 2.91 -33.04 -4.02
N ASP A 163 3.32 -33.57 -2.86
CA ASP A 163 4.45 -34.52 -2.73
C ASP A 163 4.02 -36.01 -2.68
N ASP A 164 2.74 -36.32 -2.93
CA ASP A 164 2.15 -37.66 -2.77
C ASP A 164 1.58 -38.26 -4.10
N ASP A 165 2.22 -37.98 -5.25
CA ASP A 165 1.98 -38.68 -6.53
C ASP A 165 3.28 -39.22 -7.18
#